data_AF-A0A497N3I1-F1
#
_entry.id   AF-A0A497N3I1-F1
#
_cell.length_a   1.000
_cell.length_b   1.000
_cell.length_c   1.000
_cell.angle_alpha   90.00
_cell.angle_beta   90.00
_cell.angle_gamma   90.00
#
_symmetry.space_group_name_H-M   'P 1'
#
loop_
_entity.id
_entity.type
_entity.pdbx_description
1 polymer ?
#
loop_
_entity_poly.entity_id
_entity_poly.type
_entity_poly.pdbx_seq_one_letter_code
_entity_poly.pdbx_strand_id
1 'polypeptide(L)'
;MISDIPALVSQGAFSEDNILGWIFQLAWILIFVVFMFYGQRIQTMLMLKEIESSLYRLKMMRDKGREIVISTIKETGKPDEDPTPRVDRFLEHVDIGPVSLDPVGIIQRLEHLMDVRNTRFKDEVRLMAPHADETQINNLTNVLEAALALNQIYKSIRHYYLLGKKTLSLYIIMQLQMILPLVMKESEAFANALRAFTLGQPIGDGAGALVAAKLMYGREKRRIAKDIVVSKVPIDGRTAYVLKAEGPGGKVGKPGEAIKEILEENEGKVSMIILIDAAMKLEGEKLGEVAEGIGVAIGGPGVEKYKVEDITVKYKVPINAVLIKEDIGDAVSTMRKEVFEAVNVAIERIKRLIHERTKEGDTVIIAGIGNTIGIGQ
;
A
#
# COMPACT_ATOMS: atom_id res chain seq x y z
N MET A 1 46.70 55.16 16.34
CA MET A 1 45.96 55.05 17.62
C MET A 1 44.64 54.39 17.28
N ILE A 2 44.59 53.08 17.09
CA ILE A 2 44.50 51.99 18.09
C ILE A 2 43.33 52.18 19.07
N SER A 3 42.41 51.20 18.95
CA SER A 3 41.44 50.64 19.90
C SER A 3 40.19 51.43 20.29
N ASP A 4 39.09 51.08 19.63
CA ASP A 4 37.81 50.82 20.31
C ASP A 4 37.43 49.36 20.05
N ILE A 5 37.68 48.50 21.05
CA ILE A 5 37.15 47.13 21.10
C ILE A 5 35.98 47.20 22.09
N PRO A 6 34.75 46.82 21.71
CA PRO A 6 33.64 46.78 22.65
C PRO A 6 33.90 45.69 23.69
N ALA A 7 33.64 46.06 24.95
CA ALA A 7 33.80 45.21 26.11
C ALA A 7 33.23 43.81 25.86
N LEU A 8 34.09 42.81 26.04
CA LEU A 8 33.74 41.40 26.11
C LEU A 8 32.63 41.27 27.17
N VAL A 9 31.42 40.94 26.71
CA VAL A 9 30.30 40.60 27.59
C VAL A 9 30.76 39.41 28.43
N SER A 10 31.06 39.65 29.70
CA SER A 10 31.35 38.60 30.67
C SER A 10 30.09 37.76 30.86
N GLN A 11 29.96 36.69 30.09
CA GLN A 11 29.01 35.63 30.37
C GLN A 11 29.53 34.82 31.56
N GLY A 12 29.23 35.31 32.76
CA GLY A 12 29.42 34.62 34.02
C GLY A 12 28.44 35.21 35.02
N ALA A 13 27.22 34.67 35.07
CA ALA A 13 26.14 35.20 35.92
C ALA A 13 26.35 34.98 37.43
N PHE A 14 27.54 34.59 37.88
CA PHE A 14 27.85 34.40 39.29
C PHE A 14 29.27 34.88 39.56
N SER A 15 29.41 35.78 40.54
CA SER A 15 30.69 36.32 41.00
C SER A 15 31.64 35.20 41.45
N GLU A 16 32.90 35.25 40.97
CA GLU A 16 33.96 34.25 41.23
C GLU A 16 34.35 34.11 42.72
N ASP A 17 33.88 35.01 43.59
CA ASP A 17 34.14 35.01 45.05
C ASP A 17 32.96 34.49 45.91
N ASN A 18 31.91 33.92 45.30
CA ASN A 18 30.80 33.35 46.06
C ASN A 18 30.93 31.83 46.18
N ILE A 19 31.04 31.31 47.42
CA ILE A 19 31.05 29.87 47.75
C ILE A 19 29.84 29.15 47.10
N LEU A 20 28.69 29.82 47.01
CA LEU A 20 27.50 29.33 46.31
C LEU A 20 27.72 29.13 44.80
N GLY A 21 28.49 30.01 44.15
CA GLY A 21 28.86 29.89 42.74
C GLY A 21 29.77 28.70 42.48
N TRP A 22 30.76 28.48 43.34
CA TRP A 22 31.64 27.30 43.29
C TRP A 22 30.89 25.99 43.53
N ILE A 23 29.96 25.96 44.49
CA ILE A 23 29.08 24.80 44.73
C ILE A 23 28.23 24.51 43.49
N PHE A 24 27.64 25.55 42.88
CA PHE A 24 26.83 25.40 41.68
C PHE A 24 27.66 24.91 40.49
N GLN A 25 28.87 25.43 40.29
CA GLN A 25 29.78 25.00 39.24
C GLN A 25 30.24 23.55 39.42
N LEU A 26 30.56 23.14 40.66
CA LEU A 26 30.89 21.75 40.99
C LEU A 26 29.71 20.81 40.75
N ALA A 27 28.49 21.21 41.14
CA ALA A 27 27.28 20.45 40.86
C ALA A 27 27.03 20.32 39.35
N TRP A 28 27.24 21.39 38.59
CA TRP A 28 27.10 21.38 37.13
C TRP A 28 28.13 20.47 36.45
N ILE A 29 29.40 20.54 36.85
CA ILE A 29 30.46 19.65 36.36
C ILE A 29 30.12 18.20 36.69
N LEU A 30 29.63 17.92 37.90
CA LEU A 30 29.22 16.57 38.30
C LEU A 30 28.08 16.04 37.42
N ILE A 31 27.05 16.85 37.17
CA ILE A 31 25.95 16.48 36.25
C ILE A 31 26.49 16.22 34.84
N PHE A 32 27.36 17.09 34.33
CA PHE A 32 27.96 16.93 33.01
C PHE A 32 28.78 15.64 32.90
N VAL A 33 29.61 15.32 33.91
CA VAL A 33 30.38 14.07 33.96
C VAL A 33 29.46 12.85 33.98
N VAL A 34 28.38 12.88 34.79
CA VAL A 34 27.38 11.81 34.80
C VAL A 34 26.72 11.64 33.43
N PHE A 35 26.30 12.73 32.78
CA PHE A 35 25.71 12.66 31.44
C PHE A 35 26.72 12.25 30.36
N MET A 36 27.99 12.60 30.48
CA MET A 36 29.02 12.18 29.54
C MET A 36 29.20 10.66 29.55
N PHE A 37 29.22 10.04 30.73
CA PHE A 37 29.44 8.60 30.85
C PHE A 37 28.15 7.76 30.77
N TYR A 38 27.01 8.31 31.20
CA TYR A 38 25.73 7.58 31.28
C TYR A 38 24.66 8.07 30.33
N GLY A 39 24.83 9.23 29.69
CA GLY A 39 23.82 9.82 28.79
C GLY A 39 23.42 8.88 27.67
N GLN A 40 24.39 8.22 27.02
CA GLN A 40 24.12 7.24 25.98
C GLN A 40 23.31 6.03 26.50
N ARG A 41 23.61 5.56 27.72
CA ARG A 41 22.88 4.43 28.34
C ARG A 41 21.46 4.83 28.71
N ILE A 42 21.29 6.03 29.27
CA ILE A 42 19.98 6.59 29.61
C ILE A 42 19.15 6.78 28.32
N GLN A 43 19.72 7.38 27.29
CA GLN A 43 19.09 7.54 25.98
C GLN A 43 18.65 6.19 25.41
N THR A 44 19.54 5.20 25.40
CA THR A 44 19.23 3.84 24.92
C THR A 44 18.07 3.22 25.70
N MET A 45 18.03 3.39 27.01
CA MET A 45 16.95 2.89 27.86
C MET A 45 15.60 3.54 27.53
N LEU A 46 15.59 4.86 27.31
CA LEU A 46 14.39 5.60 26.93
C LEU A 46 13.87 5.13 25.56
N MET A 47 14.77 4.99 24.58
CA MET A 47 14.41 4.47 23.25
C MET A 47 13.81 3.07 23.32
N LEU A 48 14.43 2.16 24.09
CA LEU A 48 13.91 0.81 24.27
C LEU A 48 12.50 0.80 24.87
N LYS A 49 12.22 1.69 25.84
CA LYS A 49 10.89 1.81 26.45
C LYS A 49 9.84 2.30 25.46
N GLU A 50 10.19 3.28 24.61
CA GLU A 50 9.31 3.77 23.55
C GLU A 50 9.01 2.67 22.52
N ILE A 51 10.05 1.95 22.08
CA ILE A 51 9.91 0.81 21.16
C ILE A 51 9.03 -0.28 21.77
N GLU A 52 9.22 -0.59 23.05
CA GLU A 52 8.42 -1.59 23.78
C GLU A 52 6.94 -1.22 23.83
N SER A 53 6.61 0.07 24.03
CA SER A 53 5.23 0.56 23.98
C SER A 53 4.60 0.38 22.59
N SER A 54 5.33 0.77 21.54
CA SER A 54 4.88 0.57 20.15
C SER A 54 4.74 -0.92 19.81
N LEU A 55 5.66 -1.78 20.27
CA LEU A 55 5.59 -3.22 20.09
C LEU A 55 4.35 -3.83 20.78
N TYR A 56 3.96 -3.31 21.94
CA TYR A 56 2.72 -3.72 22.60
C TYR A 56 1.48 -3.36 21.74
N ARG A 57 1.45 -2.17 21.16
CA ARG A 57 0.39 -1.76 20.23
C ARG A 57 0.33 -2.64 18.98
N LEU A 58 1.48 -2.95 18.37
CA LEU A 58 1.58 -3.88 17.24
C LEU A 58 1.06 -5.27 17.62
N LYS A 59 1.39 -5.76 18.83
CA LYS A 59 0.89 -7.04 19.33
C LYS A 59 -0.63 -7.06 19.42
N MET A 60 -1.24 -6.01 19.98
CA MET A 60 -2.69 -5.89 20.09
C MET A 60 -3.37 -5.88 18.72
N MET A 61 -2.82 -5.15 17.74
CA MET A 61 -3.36 -5.13 16.37
C MET A 61 -3.27 -6.50 15.70
N ARG A 62 -2.14 -7.20 15.83
CA ARG A 62 -1.99 -8.58 15.36
C ARG A 62 -3.01 -9.52 16.01
N ASP A 63 -3.12 -9.51 17.33
CA ASP A 63 -3.99 -10.42 18.08
C ASP A 63 -5.46 -10.19 17.73
N LYS A 64 -5.86 -8.93 17.63
CA LYS A 64 -7.19 -8.55 17.16
C LYS A 64 -7.43 -8.95 15.70
N GLY A 65 -6.43 -8.81 14.83
CA GLY A 65 -6.54 -9.21 13.43
C GLY A 65 -6.77 -10.70 13.26
N ARG A 66 -6.03 -11.52 14.03
CA ARG A 66 -6.25 -12.96 14.13
C ARG A 66 -7.68 -13.29 14.62
N GLU A 67 -8.16 -12.59 15.64
CA GLU A 67 -9.52 -12.79 16.17
C GLU A 67 -10.59 -12.48 15.10
N ILE A 68 -10.45 -11.34 14.40
CA ILE A 68 -11.37 -10.93 13.32
C ILE A 68 -11.42 -11.95 12.19
N VAL A 69 -10.26 -12.50 11.78
CA VAL A 69 -10.21 -13.57 10.76
C VAL A 69 -11.04 -14.78 11.22
N ILE A 70 -10.79 -15.26 12.45
CA ILE A 70 -11.46 -16.45 12.98
C ILE A 70 -12.97 -16.22 13.09
N SER A 71 -13.40 -15.06 13.61
CA SER A 71 -14.81 -14.73 13.72
C SER A 71 -15.47 -14.62 12.34
N THR A 72 -14.83 -13.93 11.38
CA THR A 72 -15.36 -13.73 10.03
C THR A 72 -15.52 -15.07 9.29
N ILE A 73 -14.54 -15.98 9.43
CA ILE A 73 -14.63 -17.33 8.86
C ILE A 73 -15.79 -18.12 9.49
N LYS A 74 -15.96 -18.06 10.82
CA LYS A 74 -17.05 -18.75 11.51
C LYS A 74 -18.43 -18.23 11.08
N GLU A 75 -18.55 -16.91 10.91
CA GLU A 75 -19.80 -16.25 10.50
C GLU A 75 -20.15 -16.51 9.03
N THR A 76 -19.16 -16.37 8.13
CA THR A 76 -19.36 -16.41 6.67
C THR A 76 -19.28 -17.83 6.13
N GLY A 77 -18.24 -18.57 6.53
CA GLY A 77 -17.90 -19.88 6.01
C GLY A 77 -18.59 -21.05 6.69
N LYS A 78 -19.06 -20.85 7.92
CA LYS A 78 -19.69 -21.87 8.79
C LYS A 78 -19.00 -23.24 8.71
N PRO A 79 -17.68 -23.31 8.98
CA PRO A 79 -16.95 -24.57 8.88
C PRO A 79 -17.46 -25.61 9.88
N ASP A 80 -17.33 -26.88 9.50
CA ASP A 80 -17.68 -28.02 10.34
C ASP A 80 -16.73 -28.19 11.55
N GLU A 81 -15.49 -27.73 11.41
CA GLU A 81 -14.44 -27.80 12.44
C GLU A 81 -13.94 -26.40 12.84
N ASP A 82 -13.26 -26.29 13.99
CA ASP A 82 -12.67 -25.02 14.42
C ASP A 82 -11.55 -24.57 13.46
N PRO A 83 -11.67 -23.42 12.76
CA PRO A 83 -10.70 -22.99 11.77
C PRO A 83 -9.38 -22.48 12.38
N THR A 84 -9.34 -22.28 13.70
CA THR A 84 -8.22 -21.66 14.44
C THR A 84 -6.84 -22.24 14.09
N PRO A 85 -6.61 -23.57 14.12
CA PRO A 85 -5.29 -24.13 13.85
C PRO A 85 -4.82 -23.92 12.40
N ARG A 86 -5.77 -23.83 11.46
CA ARG A 86 -5.48 -23.58 10.05
C ARG A 86 -5.17 -22.10 9.82
N VAL A 87 -5.93 -21.20 10.45
CA VAL A 87 -5.63 -19.76 10.46
C VAL A 87 -4.22 -19.51 11.03
N ASP A 88 -3.88 -20.11 12.17
CA ASP A 88 -2.56 -19.94 12.79
C ASP A 88 -1.42 -20.38 11.87
N ARG A 89 -1.61 -21.50 11.17
CA ARG A 89 -0.64 -21.98 10.18
C ARG A 89 -0.53 -21.04 8.98
N PHE A 90 -1.65 -20.49 8.52
CA PHE A 90 -1.69 -19.53 7.43
C PHE A 90 -0.95 -18.24 7.79
N LEU A 91 -1.11 -17.73 9.01
CA LEU A 91 -0.43 -16.50 9.47
C LEU A 91 1.10 -16.64 9.54
N GLU A 92 1.62 -17.87 9.50
CA GLU A 92 3.05 -18.19 9.43
C GLU A 92 3.55 -18.41 8.00
N HIS A 93 2.71 -18.17 6.99
CA HIS A 93 3.09 -18.28 5.58
C HIS A 93 4.23 -17.34 5.20
N VAL A 94 5.11 -17.82 4.32
CA VAL A 94 6.23 -17.06 3.77
C VAL A 94 6.28 -17.24 2.26
N ASP A 95 6.49 -16.13 1.57
CA ASP A 95 6.72 -16.10 0.13
C ASP A 95 8.22 -16.04 -0.13
N ILE A 96 8.73 -16.97 -0.94
CA ILE A 96 10.14 -16.99 -1.36
C ILE A 96 10.19 -16.51 -2.81
N GLY A 97 10.84 -15.37 -3.03
CA GLY A 97 10.98 -14.76 -4.36
C GLY A 97 11.88 -15.59 -5.30
N PRO A 98 11.77 -15.37 -6.62
CA PRO A 98 12.60 -16.05 -7.60
C PRO A 98 14.06 -15.54 -7.53
N VAL A 99 15.00 -16.39 -7.93
CA VAL A 99 16.42 -16.02 -8.05
C VAL A 99 16.60 -14.92 -9.11
N SER A 100 17.27 -13.83 -8.73
CA SER A 100 17.55 -12.68 -9.59
C SER A 100 18.92 -12.69 -10.28
N LEU A 101 19.75 -13.72 -10.06
CA LEU A 101 21.08 -13.85 -10.67
C LEU A 101 21.03 -13.93 -12.21
N ASP A 102 20.02 -14.62 -12.75
CA ASP A 102 19.70 -14.61 -14.18
C ASP A 102 18.50 -13.68 -14.40
N PRO A 103 18.70 -12.50 -15.01
CA PRO A 103 17.61 -11.55 -15.26
C PRO A 103 16.67 -12.03 -16.37
N VAL A 104 17.10 -12.96 -17.22
CA VAL A 104 16.24 -13.49 -18.28
C VAL A 104 15.15 -14.36 -17.64
N GLY A 105 13.90 -14.14 -18.03
CA GLY A 105 12.80 -14.95 -17.52
C GLY A 105 12.39 -14.67 -16.06
N ILE A 106 12.95 -13.64 -15.40
CA ILE A 106 12.64 -13.36 -13.99
C ILE A 106 11.18 -12.97 -13.79
N ILE A 107 10.62 -12.20 -14.74
CA ILE A 107 9.23 -11.73 -14.69
C ILE A 107 8.25 -12.91 -14.81
N GLN A 108 8.51 -13.87 -15.70
CA GLN A 108 7.69 -15.07 -15.87
C GLN A 108 7.72 -15.97 -14.63
N ARG A 109 8.90 -16.11 -14.01
CA ARG A 109 9.04 -16.85 -12.75
C ARG A 109 8.29 -16.16 -11.61
N LEU A 110 8.40 -14.83 -11.53
CA LEU A 110 7.68 -14.03 -10.54
C LEU A 110 6.17 -14.15 -10.73
N GLU A 111 5.68 -14.04 -11.97
CA GLU A 111 4.26 -14.23 -12.30
C GLU A 111 3.76 -15.61 -11.89
N HIS A 112 4.50 -16.67 -12.20
CA HIS A 112 4.15 -18.03 -11.82
C HIS A 112 4.01 -18.17 -10.29
N LEU A 113 4.96 -17.62 -9.52
CA LEU A 113 4.91 -17.66 -8.06
C LEU A 113 3.71 -16.87 -7.52
N MET A 114 3.38 -15.72 -8.10
CA MET A 114 2.21 -14.92 -7.72
C MET A 114 0.90 -15.67 -8.02
N ASP A 115 0.79 -16.34 -9.17
CA ASP A 115 -0.39 -17.13 -9.51
C ASP A 115 -0.56 -18.32 -8.55
N VAL A 116 0.53 -19.01 -8.22
CA VAL A 116 0.53 -20.11 -7.24
C VAL A 116 0.11 -19.61 -5.87
N ARG A 117 0.66 -18.49 -5.40
CA ARG A 117 0.28 -17.85 -4.12
C ARG A 117 -1.21 -17.52 -4.07
N ASN A 118 -1.72 -16.81 -5.08
CA ASN A 118 -3.13 -16.42 -5.15
C ASN A 118 -4.06 -17.64 -5.15
N THR A 119 -3.71 -18.67 -5.93
CA THR A 119 -4.51 -19.91 -6.01
C THR A 119 -4.52 -20.63 -4.68
N ARG A 120 -3.34 -20.83 -4.08
CA ARG A 120 -3.18 -21.47 -2.77
C ARG A 120 -3.95 -20.73 -1.67
N PHE A 121 -3.93 -19.41 -1.68
CA PHE A 121 -4.63 -18.61 -0.66
C PHE A 121 -6.14 -18.79 -0.76
N LYS A 122 -6.70 -18.75 -1.98
CA LYS A 122 -8.13 -19.01 -2.20
C LYS A 122 -8.51 -20.44 -1.82
N ASP A 123 -7.66 -21.42 -2.10
CA ASP A 123 -7.91 -22.82 -1.74
C ASP A 123 -7.88 -23.03 -0.22
N GLU A 124 -6.96 -22.39 0.49
CA GLU A 124 -6.94 -22.37 1.96
C GLU A 124 -8.23 -21.76 2.53
N VAL A 125 -8.73 -20.66 1.93
CA VAL A 125 -10.02 -20.06 2.31
C VAL A 125 -11.17 -21.01 2.06
N ARG A 126 -11.24 -21.67 0.89
CA ARG A 126 -12.31 -22.65 0.59
C ARG A 126 -12.36 -23.80 1.59
N LEU A 127 -11.19 -24.24 2.07
CA LEU A 127 -11.10 -25.27 3.09
C LEU A 127 -11.55 -24.78 4.48
N MET A 128 -11.32 -23.49 4.79
CA MET A 128 -11.76 -22.87 6.05
C MET A 128 -13.22 -22.39 6.02
N ALA A 129 -13.76 -22.12 4.84
CA ALA A 129 -15.07 -21.49 4.64
C ALA A 129 -15.83 -22.18 3.49
N PRO A 130 -16.25 -23.45 3.64
CA PRO A 130 -16.80 -24.26 2.55
C PRO A 130 -18.12 -23.72 1.99
N HIS A 131 -18.86 -22.93 2.76
CA HIS A 131 -20.14 -22.36 2.34
C HIS A 131 -20.05 -20.93 1.79
N ALA A 132 -18.85 -20.35 1.70
CA ALA A 132 -18.67 -19.01 1.18
C ALA A 132 -18.81 -18.98 -0.35
N ASP A 133 -19.51 -17.97 -0.88
CA ASP A 133 -19.54 -17.72 -2.33
C ASP A 133 -18.21 -17.14 -2.83
N GLU A 134 -18.03 -17.04 -4.15
CA GLU A 134 -16.75 -16.57 -4.72
C GLU A 134 -16.42 -15.12 -4.30
N THR A 135 -17.40 -14.24 -4.11
CA THR A 135 -17.15 -12.87 -3.62
C THR A 135 -16.65 -12.91 -2.18
N GLN A 136 -17.30 -13.70 -1.34
CA GLN A 136 -16.92 -13.92 0.05
C GLN A 136 -15.54 -14.57 0.16
N ILE A 137 -15.20 -15.54 -0.68
CA ILE A 137 -13.87 -16.17 -0.74
C ILE A 137 -12.80 -15.12 -1.05
N ASN A 138 -13.02 -14.26 -2.04
CA ASN A 138 -12.08 -13.19 -2.38
C ASN A 138 -11.90 -12.20 -1.22
N ASN A 139 -13.00 -11.77 -0.59
CA ASN A 139 -12.94 -10.86 0.56
C ASN A 139 -12.25 -11.50 1.77
N LEU A 140 -12.59 -12.74 2.12
CA LEU A 140 -11.92 -13.51 3.19
C LEU A 140 -10.43 -13.70 2.92
N THR A 141 -10.05 -13.88 1.65
CA THR A 141 -8.64 -13.92 1.23
C THR A 141 -7.94 -12.61 1.59
N ASN A 142 -8.54 -11.45 1.30
CA ASN A 142 -7.96 -10.16 1.69
C ASN A 142 -7.94 -9.94 3.22
N VAL A 143 -8.95 -10.41 3.97
CA VAL A 143 -8.93 -10.37 5.44
C VAL A 143 -7.72 -11.16 5.98
N LEU A 144 -7.48 -12.37 5.45
CA LEU A 144 -6.33 -13.20 5.81
C LEU A 144 -4.99 -12.55 5.44
N GLU A 145 -4.90 -11.93 4.27
CA GLU A 145 -3.70 -11.22 3.84
C GLU A 145 -3.38 -10.03 4.74
N ALA A 146 -4.37 -9.25 5.16
CA ALA A 146 -4.17 -8.15 6.10
C ALA A 146 -3.71 -8.65 7.48
N ALA A 147 -4.29 -9.76 7.97
CA ALA A 147 -3.88 -10.35 9.23
C ALA A 147 -2.45 -10.95 9.15
N LEU A 148 -2.10 -11.56 8.01
CA LEU A 148 -0.75 -12.06 7.74
C LEU A 148 0.26 -10.90 7.75
N ALA A 149 -0.05 -9.77 7.11
CA ALA A 149 0.79 -8.57 7.12
C ALA A 149 1.02 -8.05 8.54
N LEU A 150 -0.03 -7.93 9.36
CA LEU A 150 0.09 -7.54 10.78
C LEU A 150 0.98 -8.51 11.58
N ASN A 151 0.87 -9.83 11.33
CA ASN A 151 1.72 -10.82 11.99
C ASN A 151 3.19 -10.68 11.56
N GLN A 152 3.45 -10.49 10.27
CA GLN A 152 4.80 -10.31 9.72
C GLN A 152 5.47 -9.03 10.23
N ILE A 153 4.73 -7.91 10.27
CA ILE A 153 5.22 -6.64 10.84
C ILE A 153 5.57 -6.83 12.32
N TYR A 154 4.66 -7.38 13.13
CA TYR A 154 4.91 -7.61 14.55
C TYR A 154 6.16 -8.48 14.78
N LYS A 155 6.29 -9.59 14.04
CA LYS A 155 7.43 -10.51 14.17
C LYS A 155 8.75 -9.82 13.81
N SER A 156 8.77 -9.04 12.74
CA SER A 156 9.95 -8.32 12.27
C SER A 156 10.40 -7.26 13.28
N ILE A 157 9.48 -6.42 13.77
CA ILE A 157 9.79 -5.38 14.77
C ILE A 157 10.22 -6.01 16.09
N ARG A 158 9.55 -7.09 16.53
CA ARG A 158 9.94 -7.83 17.73
C ARG A 158 11.35 -8.40 17.60
N HIS A 159 11.71 -8.95 16.45
CA HIS A 159 13.04 -9.49 16.20
C HIS A 159 14.11 -8.43 16.40
N TYR A 160 13.98 -7.27 15.74
CA TYR A 160 14.96 -6.18 15.87
C TYR A 160 14.98 -5.55 17.26
N TYR A 161 13.84 -5.43 17.94
CA TYR A 161 13.79 -4.99 19.34
C TYR A 161 14.60 -5.92 20.25
N LEU A 162 14.38 -7.24 20.15
CA LEU A 162 15.11 -8.23 20.95
C LEU A 162 16.59 -8.27 20.59
N LEU A 163 16.93 -8.13 19.31
CA LEU A 163 18.32 -8.07 18.84
C LEU A 163 19.04 -6.85 19.42
N GLY A 164 18.43 -5.66 19.32
CA GLY A 164 18.97 -4.43 19.90
C GLY A 164 19.14 -4.51 21.41
N LYS A 165 18.14 -5.05 22.12
CA LYS A 165 18.19 -5.26 23.57
C LYS A 165 19.29 -6.24 24.01
N LYS A 166 19.49 -7.34 23.28
CA LYS A 166 20.53 -8.35 23.60
C LYS A 166 21.94 -7.87 23.30
N THR A 167 22.12 -7.19 22.18
CA THR A 167 23.45 -6.71 21.73
C THR A 167 23.86 -5.38 22.34
N LEU A 168 22.92 -4.67 22.99
CA LEU A 168 23.08 -3.28 23.44
C LEU A 168 23.52 -2.35 22.30
N SER A 169 23.17 -2.70 21.06
CA SER A 169 23.52 -1.92 19.88
C SER A 169 22.63 -0.69 19.75
N LEU A 170 23.17 0.48 20.10
CA LEU A 170 22.49 1.77 19.96
C LEU A 170 21.98 1.98 18.52
N TYR A 171 22.75 1.60 17.51
CA TYR A 171 22.37 1.83 16.11
C TYR A 171 21.13 1.03 15.69
N ILE A 172 21.00 -0.22 16.14
CA ILE A 172 19.81 -1.05 15.86
C ILE A 172 18.59 -0.42 16.54
N ILE A 173 18.75 0.02 17.79
CA ILE A 173 17.67 0.63 18.59
C ILE A 173 17.24 1.96 17.96
N MET A 174 18.18 2.81 17.55
CA MET A 174 17.92 4.09 16.92
C MET A 174 17.23 3.93 15.56
N GLN A 175 17.71 3.02 14.70
CA GLN A 175 17.05 2.74 13.41
C GLN A 175 15.61 2.28 13.63
N LEU A 176 15.39 1.38 14.59
CA LEU A 176 14.06 0.90 14.92
C LEU A 176 13.15 2.04 15.39
N GLN A 177 13.63 2.88 16.32
CA GLN A 177 12.88 4.04 16.81
C GLN A 177 12.49 5.01 15.68
N MET A 178 13.40 5.27 14.75
CA MET A 178 13.14 6.21 13.64
C MET A 178 12.09 5.71 12.64
N ILE A 179 12.04 4.40 12.37
CA ILE A 179 11.07 3.83 11.41
C ILE A 179 9.70 3.54 12.04
N LEU A 180 9.62 3.43 13.38
CA LEU A 180 8.41 3.03 14.08
C LEU A 180 7.16 3.86 13.72
N PRO A 181 7.22 5.20 13.56
CA PRO A 181 6.05 5.98 13.18
C PRO A 181 5.44 5.52 11.85
N LEU A 182 6.26 5.23 10.85
CA LEU A 182 5.80 4.74 9.54
C LEU A 182 5.20 3.34 9.66
N VAL A 183 5.88 2.45 10.38
CA VAL A 183 5.41 1.08 10.64
C VAL A 183 4.07 1.07 11.38
N MET A 184 3.90 1.96 12.36
CA MET A 184 2.65 2.11 13.10
C MET A 184 1.52 2.59 12.18
N LYS A 185 1.78 3.57 11.31
CA LYS A 185 0.81 4.09 10.34
C LYS A 185 0.36 3.01 9.36
N GLU A 186 1.30 2.22 8.84
CA GLU A 186 1.01 1.06 7.97
C GLU A 186 0.24 -0.04 8.71
N SER A 187 0.61 -0.34 9.95
CA SER A 187 -0.09 -1.34 10.78
C SER A 187 -1.53 -0.91 11.11
N GLU A 188 -1.74 0.37 11.40
CA GLU A 188 -3.07 0.93 11.60
C GLU A 188 -3.91 0.85 10.32
N ALA A 189 -3.29 1.05 9.15
CA ALA A 189 -3.93 0.86 7.84
C ALA A 189 -4.43 -0.58 7.68
N PHE A 190 -3.58 -1.59 7.90
CA PHE A 190 -3.96 -3.00 7.85
C PHE A 190 -5.00 -3.38 8.90
N ALA A 191 -4.91 -2.82 10.11
CA ALA A 191 -5.91 -3.05 11.15
C ALA A 191 -7.29 -2.51 10.75
N ASN A 192 -7.34 -1.36 10.08
CA ASN A 192 -8.58 -0.79 9.53
C ASN A 192 -9.06 -1.57 8.29
N ALA A 193 -8.13 -2.06 7.46
CA ALA A 193 -8.41 -2.86 6.27
C ALA A 193 -9.22 -4.12 6.59
N LEU A 194 -8.92 -4.78 7.71
CA LEU A 194 -9.68 -5.95 8.18
C LEU A 194 -11.18 -5.68 8.23
N ARG A 195 -11.58 -4.51 8.74
CA ARG A 195 -13.01 -4.13 8.81
C ARG A 195 -13.58 -3.88 7.42
N ALA A 196 -12.84 -3.18 6.55
CA ALA A 196 -13.28 -2.91 5.18
C ALA A 196 -13.48 -4.22 4.40
N PHE A 197 -12.54 -5.17 4.54
CA PHE A 197 -12.58 -6.47 3.90
C PHE A 197 -13.71 -7.36 4.41
N THR A 198 -13.90 -7.44 5.73
CA THR A 198 -15.04 -8.18 6.32
C THR A 198 -16.39 -7.64 5.85
N LEU A 199 -16.52 -6.32 5.69
CA LEU A 199 -17.78 -5.67 5.28
C LEU A 199 -17.94 -5.51 3.76
N GLY A 200 -16.94 -5.88 2.95
CA GLY A 200 -16.97 -5.68 1.50
C GLY A 200 -17.03 -4.20 1.09
N GLN A 201 -16.43 -3.30 1.87
CA GLN A 201 -16.44 -1.87 1.59
C GLN A 201 -15.35 -1.48 0.59
N PRO A 202 -15.59 -0.52 -0.33
CA PRO A 202 -14.55 0.05 -1.17
C PRO A 202 -13.38 0.59 -0.36
N ILE A 203 -12.16 0.36 -0.86
CA ILE A 203 -10.90 0.84 -0.27
C ILE A 203 -10.25 1.90 -1.16
N GLY A 204 -9.28 2.66 -0.63
CA GLY A 204 -8.57 3.71 -1.36
C GLY A 204 -7.97 3.24 -2.70
N ASP A 205 -7.27 2.10 -2.69
CA ASP A 205 -6.66 1.47 -3.86
C ASP A 205 -7.68 1.22 -4.99
N GLY A 206 -8.96 1.03 -4.66
CA GLY A 206 -10.05 0.84 -5.63
C GLY A 206 -10.44 2.10 -6.41
N ALA A 207 -9.81 3.26 -6.21
CA ALA A 207 -10.19 4.52 -6.87
C ALA A 207 -10.15 4.43 -8.41
N GLY A 208 -9.11 3.82 -8.98
CA GLY A 208 -9.00 3.62 -10.43
C GLY A 208 -10.06 2.65 -10.96
N ALA A 209 -10.27 1.53 -10.27
CA ALA A 209 -11.34 0.59 -10.57
C ALA A 209 -12.74 1.26 -10.51
N LEU A 210 -12.97 2.17 -9.57
CA LEU A 210 -14.23 2.92 -9.45
C LEU A 210 -14.44 3.90 -10.60
N VAL A 211 -13.38 4.56 -11.10
CA VAL A 211 -13.45 5.38 -12.33
C VAL A 211 -13.91 4.54 -13.51
N ALA A 212 -13.28 3.39 -13.75
CA ALA A 212 -13.65 2.50 -14.83
C ALA A 212 -15.08 1.95 -14.67
N ALA A 213 -15.48 1.58 -13.45
CA ALA A 213 -16.84 1.13 -13.14
C ALA A 213 -17.90 2.17 -13.53
N LYS A 214 -17.67 3.45 -13.19
CA LYS A 214 -18.59 4.55 -13.58
C LYS A 214 -18.67 4.72 -15.10
N LEU A 215 -17.55 4.61 -15.81
CA LEU A 215 -17.52 4.74 -17.27
C LEU A 215 -18.24 3.59 -17.99
N MET A 216 -18.19 2.37 -17.46
CA MET A 216 -18.86 1.19 -18.04
C MET A 216 -20.28 0.94 -17.51
N TYR A 217 -20.81 1.80 -16.66
CA TYR A 217 -22.13 1.63 -16.06
C TYR A 217 -23.22 1.54 -17.14
N GLY A 218 -24.12 0.55 -17.00
CA GLY A 218 -25.20 0.31 -17.96
C GLY A 218 -24.77 -0.22 -19.35
N ARG A 219 -23.48 -0.52 -19.56
CA ARG A 219 -22.97 -1.10 -20.81
C ARG A 219 -22.78 -2.60 -20.71
N GLU A 220 -22.69 -3.29 -21.84
CA GLU A 220 -22.37 -4.72 -21.90
C GLU A 220 -20.90 -4.95 -21.50
N LYS A 221 -20.64 -6.00 -20.73
CA LYS A 221 -19.31 -6.39 -20.28
C LYS A 221 -18.98 -7.79 -20.76
N ARG A 222 -17.74 -8.01 -21.17
CA ARG A 222 -17.18 -9.34 -21.40
C ARG A 222 -15.94 -9.54 -20.56
N ARG A 223 -15.64 -10.79 -20.22
CA ARG A 223 -14.33 -11.16 -19.67
C ARG A 223 -13.30 -11.15 -20.81
N ILE A 224 -12.11 -10.67 -20.50
CA ILE A 224 -11.01 -10.60 -21.47
C ILE A 224 -9.81 -11.39 -20.93
N ALA A 225 -9.32 -11.03 -19.74
CA ALA A 225 -8.28 -11.78 -19.05
C ALA A 225 -8.76 -12.34 -17.70
N LYS A 226 -7.88 -13.08 -17.02
CA LYS A 226 -8.12 -13.62 -15.67
C LYS A 226 -8.54 -12.50 -14.72
N ASP A 227 -9.77 -12.61 -14.21
CA ASP A 227 -10.40 -11.66 -13.30
C ASP A 227 -10.51 -10.22 -13.84
N ILE A 228 -10.50 -10.01 -15.16
CA ILE A 228 -10.68 -8.69 -15.80
C ILE A 228 -11.94 -8.68 -16.69
N VAL A 229 -12.72 -7.61 -16.57
CA VAL A 229 -13.85 -7.30 -17.46
C VAL A 229 -13.55 -6.06 -18.29
N VAL A 230 -14.07 -6.05 -19.52
CA VAL A 230 -13.98 -4.91 -20.44
C VAL A 230 -15.35 -4.58 -21.03
N SER A 231 -15.57 -3.30 -21.28
CA SER A 231 -16.74 -2.77 -21.98
C SER A 231 -16.32 -1.82 -23.10
N LYS A 232 -17.07 -1.84 -24.21
CA LYS A 232 -16.94 -0.84 -25.27
C LYS A 232 -17.85 0.34 -24.95
N VAL A 233 -17.27 1.52 -24.79
CA VAL A 233 -17.97 2.74 -24.40
C VAL A 233 -17.74 3.81 -25.47
N PRO A 234 -18.79 4.37 -26.08
CA PRO A 234 -18.64 5.53 -26.96
C PRO A 234 -18.36 6.79 -26.11
N ILE A 235 -17.29 7.51 -26.43
CA ILE A 235 -16.92 8.78 -25.78
C ILE A 235 -16.65 9.80 -26.87
N ASP A 236 -17.52 10.80 -27.01
CA ASP A 236 -17.36 11.93 -27.93
C ASP A 236 -16.93 11.51 -29.35
N GLY A 237 -17.63 10.53 -29.94
CA GLY A 237 -17.34 10.02 -31.29
C GLY A 237 -16.14 9.06 -31.40
N ARG A 238 -15.54 8.64 -30.28
CA ARG A 238 -14.46 7.64 -30.21
C ARG A 238 -14.94 6.35 -29.55
N THR A 239 -14.22 5.26 -29.80
CA THR A 239 -14.48 3.97 -29.15
C THR A 239 -13.48 3.76 -28.00
N ALA A 240 -13.96 3.74 -26.76
CA ALA A 240 -13.13 3.43 -25.59
C ALA A 240 -13.35 1.98 -25.13
N TYR A 241 -12.26 1.22 -25.03
CA TYR A 241 -12.24 -0.05 -24.31
C TYR A 241 -11.95 0.25 -22.84
N VAL A 242 -13.00 0.23 -22.02
CA VAL A 242 -12.90 0.49 -20.57
C VAL A 242 -12.78 -0.83 -19.84
N LEU A 243 -11.70 -1.04 -19.09
CA LEU A 243 -11.45 -2.28 -18.34
C LEU A 243 -11.17 -2.01 -16.86
N LYS A 244 -11.48 -3.02 -16.03
CA LYS A 244 -11.10 -3.13 -14.62
C LYS A 244 -11.14 -4.59 -14.17
N ALA A 245 -10.63 -4.88 -12.97
CA ALA A 245 -10.85 -6.18 -12.37
C ALA A 245 -12.35 -6.47 -12.11
N GLU A 246 -12.72 -7.75 -12.06
CA GLU A 246 -14.09 -8.18 -11.81
C GLU A 246 -14.45 -8.02 -10.33
N GLY A 247 -15.47 -7.21 -10.05
CA GLY A 247 -15.99 -6.98 -8.70
C GLY A 247 -17.41 -7.55 -8.51
N PRO A 248 -18.00 -7.40 -7.31
CA PRO A 248 -17.55 -6.55 -6.20
C PRO A 248 -16.63 -7.26 -5.19
N GLY A 249 -16.14 -8.47 -5.49
CA GLY A 249 -15.15 -9.14 -4.64
C GLY A 249 -13.78 -8.47 -4.74
N GLY A 250 -12.97 -8.62 -3.69
CA GLY A 250 -11.61 -8.10 -3.66
C GLY A 250 -10.70 -8.80 -4.67
N LYS A 251 -10.53 -8.18 -5.84
CA LYS A 251 -9.68 -8.67 -6.93
C LYS A 251 -8.85 -7.53 -7.51
N VAL A 252 -7.64 -7.86 -7.98
CA VAL A 252 -6.77 -6.96 -8.75
C VAL A 252 -6.65 -7.42 -10.21
N GLY A 253 -6.78 -8.73 -10.46
CA GLY A 253 -6.77 -9.35 -11.79
C GLY A 253 -5.44 -9.20 -12.55
N LYS A 254 -5.50 -9.44 -13.87
CA LYS A 254 -4.35 -9.31 -14.80
C LYS A 254 -4.58 -8.23 -15.86
N PRO A 255 -4.55 -6.94 -15.49
CA PRO A 255 -4.85 -5.84 -16.40
C PRO A 255 -3.83 -5.70 -17.55
N GLY A 256 -2.58 -6.10 -17.35
CA GLY A 256 -1.56 -6.09 -18.40
C GLY A 256 -1.82 -7.11 -19.49
N GLU A 257 -2.30 -8.31 -19.12
CA GLU A 257 -2.75 -9.30 -20.11
C GLU A 257 -3.98 -8.81 -20.87
N ALA A 258 -4.95 -8.18 -20.18
CA ALA A 258 -6.13 -7.61 -20.82
C ALA A 258 -5.79 -6.51 -21.84
N ILE A 259 -4.87 -5.59 -21.49
CA ILE A 259 -4.41 -4.53 -22.40
C ILE A 259 -3.73 -5.13 -23.63
N LYS A 260 -2.89 -6.15 -23.42
CA LYS A 260 -2.23 -6.87 -24.50
C LYS A 260 -3.24 -7.50 -25.45
N GLU A 261 -4.25 -8.21 -24.94
CA GLU A 261 -5.29 -8.81 -25.76
C GLU A 261 -6.06 -7.76 -26.57
N ILE A 262 -6.43 -6.61 -25.99
CA ILE A 262 -7.12 -5.53 -26.72
C ILE A 262 -6.22 -4.98 -27.85
N LEU A 263 -4.93 -4.76 -27.58
CA LEU A 263 -4.00 -4.27 -28.58
C LEU A 263 -3.85 -5.27 -29.74
N GLU A 264 -3.77 -6.57 -29.44
CA GLU A 264 -3.68 -7.62 -30.45
C GLU A 264 -4.98 -7.76 -31.26
N GLU A 265 -6.15 -7.75 -30.60
CA GLU A 265 -7.47 -7.78 -31.26
C GLU A 265 -7.68 -6.59 -32.22
N ASN A 266 -7.08 -5.43 -31.92
CA ASN A 266 -7.19 -4.23 -32.74
C ASN A 266 -5.96 -4.01 -33.65
N GLU A 267 -5.06 -5.00 -33.79
CA GLU A 267 -3.84 -4.92 -34.62
C GLU A 267 -2.98 -3.67 -34.31
N GLY A 268 -2.96 -3.24 -33.05
CA GLY A 268 -2.27 -2.02 -32.61
C GLY A 268 -2.93 -0.70 -33.01
N LYS A 269 -4.12 -0.71 -33.63
CA LYS A 269 -4.91 0.49 -34.01
C LYS A 269 -5.58 1.13 -32.79
N VAL A 270 -4.78 1.52 -31.82
CA VAL A 270 -5.19 2.22 -30.59
C VAL A 270 -4.37 3.51 -30.50
N SER A 271 -5.05 4.65 -30.42
CA SER A 271 -4.39 5.97 -30.43
C SER A 271 -3.71 6.29 -29.11
N MET A 272 -4.24 5.80 -27.98
CA MET A 272 -3.65 5.97 -26.66
C MET A 272 -4.22 4.99 -25.63
N ILE A 273 -3.47 4.79 -24.55
CA ILE A 273 -3.90 4.10 -23.34
C ILE A 273 -3.90 5.11 -22.19
N ILE A 274 -4.94 5.06 -21.36
CA ILE A 274 -5.06 5.85 -20.13
C ILE A 274 -5.21 4.88 -18.97
N LEU A 275 -4.20 4.81 -18.11
CA LEU A 275 -4.22 4.03 -16.88
C LEU A 275 -4.64 4.94 -15.72
N ILE A 276 -5.58 4.47 -14.91
CA ILE A 276 -6.04 5.18 -13.73
C ILE A 276 -5.74 4.32 -12.52
N ASP A 277 -5.00 4.87 -11.57
CA ASP A 277 -4.60 4.17 -10.36
C ASP A 277 -4.71 5.09 -9.15
N ALA A 278 -4.85 4.52 -7.97
CA ALA A 278 -4.61 5.24 -6.74
C ALA A 278 -3.09 5.45 -6.58
N ALA A 279 -2.68 6.60 -6.05
CA ALA A 279 -1.27 6.89 -5.83
C ALA A 279 -1.05 7.53 -4.47
N MET A 280 0.01 7.08 -3.81
CA MET A 280 0.46 7.68 -2.56
C MET A 280 0.71 9.17 -2.71
N LYS A 281 0.04 9.95 -1.87
CA LYS A 281 0.29 11.38 -1.75
C LYS A 281 1.60 11.63 -1.03
N LEU A 282 2.31 12.65 -1.47
CA LEU A 282 3.45 13.21 -0.75
C LEU A 282 2.96 14.10 0.40
N GLU A 283 3.78 14.22 1.43
CA GLU A 283 3.58 15.19 2.49
C GLU A 283 3.55 16.62 1.91
N GLY A 284 2.35 17.20 1.84
CA GLY A 284 2.10 18.52 1.24
C GLY A 284 1.06 18.48 0.12
N GLU A 285 0.82 17.32 -0.50
CA GLU A 285 -0.25 17.12 -1.48
C GLU A 285 -1.60 16.92 -0.77
N LYS A 286 -2.69 17.28 -1.46
CA LYS A 286 -4.05 17.09 -0.91
C LYS A 286 -4.54 15.67 -1.19
N LEU A 287 -5.31 15.14 -0.23
CA LEU A 287 -6.06 13.92 -0.46
C LEU A 287 -7.10 14.13 -1.57
N GLY A 288 -7.24 13.17 -2.48
CA GLY A 288 -8.14 13.26 -3.63
C GLY A 288 -7.64 14.22 -4.72
N GLU A 289 -6.41 14.73 -4.62
CA GLU A 289 -5.79 15.46 -5.72
C GLU A 289 -5.60 14.54 -6.92
N VAL A 290 -5.83 15.04 -8.13
CA VAL A 290 -5.69 14.26 -9.36
C VAL A 290 -4.48 14.76 -10.13
N ALA A 291 -3.49 13.90 -10.30
CA ALA A 291 -2.29 14.17 -11.08
C ALA A 291 -2.34 13.43 -12.43
N GLU A 292 -1.67 13.99 -13.43
CA GLU A 292 -1.53 13.39 -14.76
C GLU A 292 -0.05 13.12 -15.04
N GLY A 293 0.23 12.02 -15.73
CA GLY A 293 1.59 11.59 -16.04
C GLY A 293 1.69 10.71 -17.28
N ILE A 294 2.90 10.22 -17.54
CA ILE A 294 3.22 9.34 -18.66
C ILE A 294 3.77 8.03 -18.10
N GLY A 295 3.39 6.90 -18.71
CA GLY A 295 3.88 5.57 -18.34
C GLY A 295 2.87 4.74 -17.58
N VAL A 296 3.29 3.55 -17.16
CA VAL A 296 2.40 2.52 -16.61
C VAL A 296 2.21 2.69 -15.10
N ALA A 297 1.04 3.20 -14.72
CA ALA A 297 0.56 3.30 -13.35
C ALA A 297 -0.17 2.01 -12.94
N ILE A 298 0.61 1.02 -12.52
CA ILE A 298 0.11 -0.24 -11.94
C ILE A 298 0.99 -0.56 -10.72
N GLY A 299 0.37 -0.68 -9.55
CA GLY A 299 1.01 -1.14 -8.33
C GLY A 299 1.47 -2.61 -8.34
N GLY A 300 2.12 -3.04 -7.24
CA GLY A 300 2.52 -4.43 -7.02
C GLY A 300 3.91 -4.81 -7.57
N PRO A 301 4.19 -6.12 -7.75
CA PRO A 301 5.55 -6.63 -8.01
C PRO A 301 6.14 -6.31 -9.40
N GLY A 302 5.41 -5.60 -10.27
CA GLY A 302 5.92 -5.14 -11.57
C GLY A 302 5.67 -6.07 -12.77
N VAL A 303 5.07 -7.25 -12.58
CA VAL A 303 4.75 -8.19 -13.68
C VAL A 303 3.80 -7.57 -14.70
N GLU A 304 2.64 -7.09 -14.24
CA GLU A 304 1.63 -6.50 -15.13
C GLU A 304 2.13 -5.19 -15.73
N LYS A 305 2.92 -4.42 -14.97
CA LYS A 305 3.59 -3.21 -15.46
C LYS A 305 4.50 -3.52 -16.66
N TYR A 306 5.38 -4.51 -16.51
CA TYR A 306 6.27 -4.97 -17.57
C TYR A 306 5.51 -5.40 -18.83
N LYS A 307 4.42 -6.18 -18.68
CA LYS A 307 3.63 -6.64 -19.83
C LYS A 307 3.05 -5.48 -20.64
N VAL A 308 2.54 -4.45 -19.96
CA VAL A 308 2.03 -3.25 -20.62
C VAL A 308 3.16 -2.48 -21.31
N GLU A 309 4.31 -2.30 -20.64
CA GLU A 309 5.46 -1.61 -21.24
C GLU A 309 5.96 -2.35 -22.50
N ASP A 310 6.11 -3.67 -22.44
CA ASP A 310 6.58 -4.50 -23.56
C ASP A 310 5.64 -4.43 -24.78
N ILE A 311 4.33 -4.61 -24.56
CA ILE A 311 3.35 -4.61 -25.65
C ILE A 311 3.15 -3.22 -26.27
N THR A 312 3.23 -2.17 -25.47
CA THR A 312 3.05 -0.79 -25.96
C THR A 312 4.26 -0.29 -26.73
N VAL A 313 5.47 -0.74 -26.38
CA VAL A 313 6.67 -0.51 -27.20
C VAL A 313 6.55 -1.22 -28.55
N LYS A 314 6.08 -2.47 -28.57
CA LYS A 314 5.86 -3.24 -29.82
C LYS A 314 4.93 -2.51 -30.79
N TYR A 315 3.81 -1.98 -30.31
CA TYR A 315 2.81 -1.28 -31.14
C TYR A 315 2.99 0.24 -31.21
N LYS A 316 3.97 0.81 -30.48
CA LYS A 316 4.25 2.25 -30.39
C LYS A 316 3.04 3.08 -29.92
N VAL A 317 2.26 2.54 -28.99
CA VAL A 317 1.06 3.20 -28.45
C VAL A 317 1.43 4.05 -27.21
N PRO A 318 1.08 5.34 -27.16
CA PRO A 318 1.38 6.19 -26.02
C PRO A 318 0.54 5.84 -24.79
N ILE A 319 1.17 5.90 -23.61
CA ILE A 319 0.54 5.58 -22.33
C ILE A 319 0.50 6.83 -21.46
N ASN A 320 -0.69 7.18 -20.99
CA ASN A 320 -0.94 8.26 -20.05
C ASN A 320 -1.43 7.67 -18.72
N ALA A 321 -1.13 8.36 -17.63
CA ALA A 321 -1.56 8.00 -16.29
C ALA A 321 -2.41 9.11 -15.69
N VAL A 322 -3.48 8.72 -14.99
CA VAL A 322 -4.30 9.60 -14.14
C VAL A 322 -4.25 9.02 -12.73
N LEU A 323 -3.63 9.75 -11.81
CA LEU A 323 -3.35 9.28 -10.46
C LEU A 323 -4.25 10.00 -9.46
N ILE A 324 -5.00 9.24 -8.66
CA ILE A 324 -5.83 9.79 -7.59
C ILE A 324 -5.06 9.68 -6.27
N LYS A 325 -4.76 10.81 -5.65
CA LYS A 325 -3.89 10.88 -4.47
C LYS A 325 -4.59 10.36 -3.21
N GLU A 326 -4.00 9.35 -2.58
CA GLU A 326 -4.47 8.75 -1.33
C GLU A 326 -3.39 8.78 -0.23
N ASP A 327 -3.78 8.63 1.04
CA ASP A 327 -2.83 8.47 2.15
C ASP A 327 -2.46 6.99 2.34
N ILE A 328 -1.31 6.70 2.96
CA ILE A 328 -0.87 5.31 3.25
C ILE A 328 -1.88 4.56 4.12
N GLY A 329 -2.59 5.30 4.98
CA GLY A 329 -3.65 4.76 5.81
C GLY A 329 -4.89 4.35 5.01
N ASP A 330 -5.12 5.00 3.87
CA ASP A 330 -6.34 4.89 3.07
C ASP A 330 -6.21 3.80 1.98
N ALA A 331 -5.00 3.47 1.55
CA ALA A 331 -4.73 2.52 0.46
C ALA A 331 -5.45 1.17 0.65
N VAL A 332 -5.40 0.62 1.85
CA VAL A 332 -6.02 -0.66 2.20
C VAL A 332 -7.27 -0.52 3.07
N SER A 333 -7.59 0.67 3.57
CA SER A 333 -8.74 0.90 4.44
C SER A 333 -9.91 1.54 3.68
N THR A 334 -11.06 1.72 4.34
CA THR A 334 -12.29 2.24 3.71
C THR A 334 -12.01 3.55 2.95
N MET A 335 -12.43 3.59 1.70
CA MET A 335 -12.23 4.73 0.80
C MET A 335 -12.77 6.01 1.43
N ARG A 336 -11.91 7.03 1.53
CA ARG A 336 -12.31 8.34 2.04
C ARG A 336 -13.13 9.12 1.03
N LYS A 337 -13.99 10.01 1.55
CA LYS A 337 -14.94 10.79 0.76
C LYS A 337 -14.24 11.62 -0.31
N GLU A 338 -13.10 12.22 0.01
CA GLU A 338 -12.33 13.06 -0.89
C GLU A 338 -11.77 12.25 -2.07
N VAL A 339 -11.32 11.01 -1.83
CA VAL A 339 -10.90 10.07 -2.89
C VAL A 339 -12.10 9.67 -3.76
N PHE A 340 -13.25 9.39 -3.15
CA PHE A 340 -14.48 9.08 -3.87
C PHE A 340 -14.96 10.24 -4.76
N GLU A 341 -14.89 11.48 -4.27
CA GLU A 341 -15.25 12.69 -5.03
C GLU A 341 -14.27 12.96 -6.17
N ALA A 342 -12.98 12.68 -5.96
CA ALA A 342 -11.92 12.82 -6.96
C ALA A 342 -12.12 11.95 -8.20
N VAL A 343 -12.85 10.84 -8.09
CA VAL A 343 -13.22 9.98 -9.24
C VAL A 343 -13.89 10.78 -10.35
N ASN A 344 -14.77 11.72 -10.02
CA ASN A 344 -15.43 12.55 -11.03
C ASN A 344 -14.44 13.50 -11.70
N VAL A 345 -13.51 14.07 -10.92
CA VAL A 345 -12.44 14.93 -11.45
C VAL A 345 -11.54 14.14 -12.39
N ALA A 346 -11.19 12.89 -12.04
CA ALA A 346 -10.43 11.98 -12.89
C ALA A 346 -11.14 11.69 -14.21
N ILE A 347 -12.45 11.44 -14.20
CA ILE A 347 -13.25 11.26 -15.42
C ILE A 347 -13.15 12.48 -16.35
N GLU A 348 -13.24 13.69 -15.79
CA GLU A 348 -13.10 14.92 -16.59
C GLU A 348 -11.67 15.08 -17.15
N ARG A 349 -10.63 14.69 -16.40
CA ARG A 349 -9.25 14.65 -16.94
C ARG A 349 -9.09 13.65 -18.07
N ILE A 350 -9.69 12.46 -17.95
CA ILE A 350 -9.68 11.43 -19.00
C ILE A 350 -10.32 11.96 -20.27
N LYS A 351 -11.53 12.55 -20.19
CA LYS A 351 -12.21 13.14 -21.35
C LYS A 351 -11.37 14.23 -22.00
N ARG A 352 -10.75 15.10 -21.21
CA ARG A 352 -9.85 16.15 -21.71
C ARG A 352 -8.66 15.55 -22.46
N LEU A 353 -7.96 14.57 -21.88
CA LEU A 353 -6.83 13.89 -22.51
C LEU A 353 -7.23 13.24 -23.84
N ILE A 354 -8.38 12.56 -23.89
CA ILE A 354 -8.92 11.97 -25.11
C ILE A 354 -9.15 13.06 -26.16
N HIS A 355 -9.78 14.17 -25.80
CA HIS A 355 -10.07 15.25 -26.73
C HIS A 355 -8.79 15.91 -27.30
N GLU A 356 -7.79 16.15 -26.46
CA GLU A 356 -6.53 16.80 -26.84
C GLU A 356 -5.60 15.91 -27.68
N ARG A 357 -5.69 14.57 -27.52
CA ARG A 357 -4.69 13.64 -28.05
C ARG A 357 -5.22 12.68 -29.12
N THR A 358 -6.52 12.68 -29.41
CA THR A 358 -7.13 11.76 -30.37
C THR A 358 -8.15 12.46 -31.27
N LYS A 359 -8.53 11.80 -32.38
CA LYS A 359 -9.53 12.29 -33.33
C LYS A 359 -10.82 11.47 -33.24
N GLU A 360 -11.91 12.00 -33.78
CA GLU A 360 -13.15 11.22 -33.93
C GLU A 360 -12.88 9.96 -34.76
N GLY A 361 -13.54 8.85 -34.39
CA GLY A 361 -13.30 7.53 -34.98
C GLY A 361 -12.10 6.77 -34.37
N ASP A 362 -11.26 7.41 -33.56
CA ASP A 362 -10.14 6.74 -32.90
C ASP A 362 -10.61 5.74 -31.83
N THR A 363 -9.73 4.79 -31.55
CA THR A 363 -9.88 3.80 -30.49
C THR A 363 -8.92 4.14 -29.34
N VAL A 364 -9.41 4.08 -28.11
CA VAL A 364 -8.61 4.28 -26.89
C VAL A 364 -8.83 3.14 -25.90
N ILE A 365 -7.85 2.89 -25.03
CA ILE A 365 -7.99 1.98 -23.89
C ILE A 365 -8.01 2.81 -22.61
N ILE A 366 -8.97 2.56 -21.73
CA ILE A 366 -9.08 3.17 -20.41
C ILE A 366 -9.07 2.06 -19.38
N ALA A 367 -8.02 1.99 -18.56
CA ALA A 367 -7.82 0.91 -17.61
C ALA A 367 -7.87 1.44 -16.18
N GLY A 368 -8.93 1.09 -15.44
CA GLY A 368 -9.04 1.33 -14.02
C GLY A 368 -8.34 0.22 -13.24
N ILE A 369 -7.25 0.58 -12.59
CA ILE A 369 -6.41 -0.29 -11.78
C ILE A 369 -6.81 -0.15 -10.31
N GLY A 370 -6.56 -1.20 -9.54
CA GLY A 370 -6.86 -1.26 -8.11
C GLY A 370 -7.82 -2.37 -7.71
N ASN A 371 -7.90 -2.61 -6.41
CA ASN A 371 -8.75 -3.64 -5.81
C ASN A 371 -10.25 -3.31 -5.95
N THR A 372 -11.03 -4.28 -6.41
CA THR A 372 -12.46 -4.11 -6.70
C THR A 372 -13.40 -4.44 -5.56
N ILE A 373 -12.91 -4.62 -4.34
CA ILE A 373 -13.77 -4.88 -3.20
C ILE A 373 -14.82 -3.77 -3.06
N GLY A 374 -16.09 -4.15 -2.96
CA GLY A 374 -17.22 -3.21 -2.90
C GLY A 374 -17.50 -2.43 -4.19
N ILE A 375 -16.76 -2.68 -5.29
CA ILE A 375 -16.86 -1.96 -6.56
C ILE A 375 -17.29 -2.92 -7.68
N GLY A 376 -18.60 -2.96 -7.93
CA GLY A 376 -19.19 -3.70 -9.05
C GLY A 376 -18.97 -3.05 -10.43
N GLN A 377 -19.40 -3.74 -11.49
CA GLN A 377 -19.34 -3.29 -12.91
C GLN A 377 -20.72 -3.08 -13.52
#